data_AF-A0A0M9WVP1-F1
#
_entry.id   AF-A0A0M9WVP1-F1
#
_cell.length_a   1.000
_cell.length_b   1.000
_cell.length_c   1.000
_cell.angle_alpha   90.00
_cell.angle_beta   90.00
_cell.angle_gamma   90.00
#
_symmetry.space_group_name_H-M   'P 1'
#
loop_
_entity.id
_entity.type
_entity.pdbx_description
1 polymer ?
#
loop_
_entity_poly.entity_id
_entity_poly.type
_entity_poly.pdbx_seq_one_letter_code
_entity_poly.pdbx_strand_id
1 'polypeptide(L)'
;MNVEAIAKDKIDAWFEEWTVLEANIHAAHDARNGEAKGLMEEAIFLFERLVQEAGDEVLPINGVERLTFIKAKPSQYACYRQLDELFKETKKRAARLRLQAAKS
;
A
#
# COMPACT_ATOMS: atom_id res chain seq x y z
N MET A 1 -0.36 -13.82 24.44
CA MET A 1 -0.58 -12.77 23.42
C MET A 1 -0.81 -13.46 22.09
N ASN A 2 -1.90 -13.15 21.38
CA ASN A 2 -2.25 -13.82 20.13
C ASN A 2 -1.56 -13.11 18.96
N VAL A 3 -0.55 -13.74 18.37
CA VAL A 3 0.32 -13.15 17.32
C VAL A 3 -0.50 -12.72 16.10
N GLU A 4 -1.58 -13.45 15.78
CA GLU A 4 -2.49 -13.15 14.68
C GLU A 4 -3.29 -11.85 14.88
N ALA A 5 -3.68 -11.56 16.13
CA ALA A 5 -4.38 -10.31 16.46
C ALA A 5 -3.45 -9.10 16.32
N ILE A 6 -2.19 -9.24 16.76
CA ILE A 6 -1.16 -8.20 16.61
C ILE A 6 -0.87 -7.92 15.13
N ALA A 7 -0.81 -8.95 14.29
CA ALA A 7 -0.62 -8.80 12.84
C ALA A 7 -1.82 -8.12 12.16
N LYS A 8 -3.04 -8.40 12.62
CA LYS A 8 -4.26 -7.74 12.12
C LYS A 8 -4.25 -6.24 12.41
N ASP A 9 -4.01 -5.87 13.67
CA ASP A 9 -4.06 -4.47 14.11
C ASP A 9 -2.99 -3.61 13.40
N LYS A 10 -1.80 -4.18 13.16
CA LYS A 10 -0.74 -3.51 12.38
C LYS A 10 -1.13 -3.26 10.93
N ILE A 11 -1.69 -4.27 10.25
CA ILE A 11 -2.10 -4.14 8.86
C ILE A 11 -3.22 -3.12 8.71
N ASP A 12 -4.18 -3.14 9.64
CA ASP A 12 -5.29 -2.19 9.63
C ASP A 12 -4.76 -0.75 9.86
N ALA A 13 -3.80 -0.56 10.78
CA ALA A 13 -3.12 0.72 10.98
C ALA A 13 -2.40 1.24 9.71
N TRP A 14 -1.72 0.37 8.95
CA TRP A 14 -1.08 0.79 7.70
C TRP A 14 -2.09 1.22 6.63
N PHE A 15 -3.30 0.65 6.60
CA PHE A 15 -4.35 1.15 5.69
C PHE A 15 -4.92 2.50 6.12
N GLU A 16 -4.93 2.80 7.42
CA GLU A 16 -5.27 4.13 7.92
C GLU A 16 -4.18 5.15 7.57
N GLU A 17 -2.90 4.81 7.77
CA GLU A 17 -1.76 5.63 7.34
C GLU A 17 -1.79 5.89 5.82
N TRP A 18 -2.11 4.87 5.02
CA TRP A 18 -2.30 5.02 3.58
C TRP A 18 -3.40 6.03 3.25
N THR A 19 -4.53 6.00 3.96
CA THR A 19 -5.65 6.92 3.69
C THR A 19 -5.23 8.38 3.88
N VAL A 20 -4.38 8.65 4.88
CA VAL A 20 -3.82 9.99 5.12
C VAL A 20 -2.83 10.38 4.02
N LEU A 21 -1.89 9.49 3.69
CA LEU A 21 -0.91 9.73 2.62
C LEU A 21 -1.58 9.92 1.26
N GLU A 22 -2.59 9.12 0.92
CA GLU A 22 -3.35 9.21 -0.32
C GLU A 22 -3.93 10.62 -0.51
N ALA A 23 -4.57 11.16 0.54
CA ALA A 23 -5.15 12.50 0.51
C ALA A 23 -4.07 13.59 0.33
N ASN A 24 -2.95 13.46 1.04
CA ASN A 24 -1.84 14.42 0.93
C ASN A 24 -1.16 14.37 -0.46
N ILE A 25 -0.94 13.17 -1.00
CA ILE A 25 -0.36 12.97 -2.34
C ILE A 25 -1.29 13.55 -3.40
N HIS A 26 -2.60 13.30 -3.28
CA HIS A 26 -3.59 13.86 -4.18
C HIS A 26 -3.56 15.39 -4.16
N ALA A 27 -3.57 15.99 -2.97
CA ALA A 27 -3.51 17.44 -2.81
C ALA A 27 -2.20 18.03 -3.36
N ALA A 28 -1.06 17.39 -3.13
CA ALA A 28 0.24 17.85 -3.67
C ALA A 28 0.29 17.81 -5.20
N HIS A 29 -0.31 16.80 -5.82
CA HIS A 29 -0.45 16.73 -7.28
C HIS A 29 -1.38 17.80 -7.83
N ASP A 30 -2.51 18.05 -7.17
CA ASP A 30 -3.48 19.08 -7.58
C ASP A 30 -2.87 20.49 -7.46
N ALA A 31 -2.21 20.77 -6.33
CA ALA A 31 -1.52 22.03 -6.07
C ALA A 31 -0.24 22.22 -6.90
N ARG A 32 0.32 21.15 -7.49
CA ARG A 32 1.58 21.15 -8.24
C ARG A 32 2.75 21.77 -7.46
N ASN A 33 2.76 21.58 -6.15
CA ASN A 33 3.69 22.25 -5.22
C ASN A 33 5.05 21.55 -5.08
N GLY A 34 5.26 20.41 -5.76
CA GLY A 34 6.52 19.65 -5.74
C GLY A 34 6.65 18.67 -4.57
N GLU A 35 5.74 18.66 -3.61
CA GLU A 35 5.80 17.78 -2.43
C GLU A 35 5.43 16.32 -2.74
N ALA A 36 4.74 16.09 -3.86
CA ALA A 36 4.23 14.77 -4.25
C ALA A 36 5.32 13.68 -4.26
N LYS A 37 6.57 14.03 -4.61
CA LYS A 37 7.67 13.06 -4.63
C LYS A 37 7.96 12.48 -3.24
N GLY A 38 8.12 13.33 -2.23
CA GLY A 38 8.47 12.89 -0.87
C GLY A 38 7.33 12.07 -0.25
N LEU A 39 6.10 12.54 -0.41
CA LEU A 39 4.91 11.83 0.05
C LEU A 39 4.75 10.46 -0.63
N MET A 40 5.08 10.37 -1.93
CA MET A 40 5.08 9.09 -2.65
C MET A 40 6.18 8.13 -2.17
N GLU A 41 7.37 8.63 -1.84
CA GLU A 41 8.45 7.81 -1.26
C GLU A 41 8.03 7.22 0.10
N GLU A 42 7.35 8.02 0.94
CA GLU A 42 6.77 7.55 2.20
C GLU A 42 5.69 6.48 1.98
N ALA A 43 4.78 6.68 1.03
CA ALA A 43 3.74 5.71 0.72
C ALA A 43 4.27 4.41 0.11
N ILE A 44 5.33 4.47 -0.71
CA ILE A 44 6.01 3.28 -1.22
C ILE A 44 6.60 2.47 -0.07
N PHE A 45 7.26 3.13 0.88
CA PHE A 45 7.85 2.46 2.04
C PHE A 45 6.78 1.83 2.94
N LEU A 46 5.65 2.50 3.13
CA LEU A 46 4.49 1.95 3.83
C LEU A 46 3.97 0.68 3.13
N PHE A 47 3.86 0.71 1.80
CA PHE A 47 3.41 -0.44 1.02
C PHE A 47 4.41 -1.62 1.11
N GLU A 48 5.70 -1.36 1.02
CA GLU A 48 6.74 -2.38 1.17
C GLU A 48 6.70 -3.06 2.54
N ARG A 49 6.51 -2.28 3.62
CA ARG A 49 6.32 -2.82 4.98
C ARG A 49 5.08 -3.70 5.07
N LEU A 50 3.97 -3.28 4.46
CA LEU A 50 2.74 -4.05 4.44
C LEU A 50 2.96 -5.41 3.77
N VAL A 51 3.62 -5.45 2.62
CA VAL A 51 3.93 -6.70 1.90
C VAL A 51 4.88 -7.57 2.71
N GLN A 52 5.94 -7.00 3.29
CA GLN A 52 6.90 -7.73 4.09
C GLN A 52 6.25 -8.48 5.27
N GLU A 53 5.28 -7.86 5.93
CA GLU A 53 4.65 -8.41 7.13
C GLU A 53 3.42 -9.28 6.83
N ALA A 54 2.73 -9.02 5.72
CA ALA A 54 1.56 -9.81 5.32
C ALA A 54 1.91 -11.01 4.41
N GLY A 55 3.11 -11.04 3.84
CA GLY A 55 3.58 -12.06 2.89
C GLY A 55 3.28 -11.70 1.43
N ASP A 56 4.10 -12.20 0.50
CA ASP A 56 4.01 -11.87 -0.93
C ASP A 56 2.68 -12.33 -1.57
N GLU A 57 1.95 -13.26 -0.95
CA GLU A 57 0.65 -13.75 -1.43
C GLU A 57 -0.42 -12.64 -1.50
N VAL A 58 -0.22 -11.54 -0.77
CA VAL A 58 -1.10 -10.37 -0.80
C VAL A 58 -0.89 -9.49 -2.04
N LEU A 59 0.19 -9.66 -2.79
CA LEU A 59 0.43 -8.93 -4.03
C LEU A 59 -0.39 -9.49 -5.20
N PRO A 60 -0.84 -8.64 -6.13
CA PRO A 60 -1.34 -9.10 -7.43
C PRO A 60 -0.21 -9.74 -8.27
N ILE A 61 -0.58 -10.49 -9.31
CA ILE A 61 0.39 -11.20 -10.17
C ILE A 61 1.44 -10.25 -10.75
N ASN A 62 1.03 -9.02 -11.11
CA ASN A 62 1.92 -7.97 -11.62
C ASN A 62 2.36 -6.96 -10.53
N GLY A 63 2.21 -7.30 -9.24
CA GLY A 63 2.46 -6.38 -8.13
C GLY A 63 3.90 -5.89 -8.07
N VAL A 64 4.86 -6.81 -8.24
CA VAL A 64 6.31 -6.50 -8.21
C VAL A 64 6.71 -5.57 -9.36
N GLU A 65 6.21 -5.82 -10.56
CA GLU A 65 6.50 -5.00 -11.75
C GLU A 65 5.94 -3.59 -11.60
N ARG A 66 4.69 -3.47 -11.11
CA ARG A 66 4.04 -2.19 -10.84
C ARG A 66 4.78 -1.41 -9.75
N LEU A 67 5.16 -2.07 -8.66
CA LEU A 67 5.92 -1.44 -7.59
C LEU A 67 7.30 -0.94 -8.09
N THR A 68 7.98 -1.74 -8.91
CA THR A 68 9.25 -1.35 -9.55
C THR A 68 9.08 -0.10 -10.42
N PHE A 69 8.01 -0.05 -11.22
CA PHE A 69 7.70 1.11 -12.05
C PHE A 69 7.39 2.36 -11.22
N ILE A 70 6.60 2.22 -10.15
CA ILE A 70 6.28 3.31 -9.22
C ILE A 70 7.54 3.89 -8.60
N LYS A 71 8.44 3.02 -8.11
CA LYS A 71 9.73 3.41 -7.51
C LYS A 71 10.65 4.17 -8.46
N ALA A 72 10.58 3.86 -9.76
CA ALA A 72 11.38 4.57 -10.75
C ALA A 72 10.90 6.00 -11.01
N LYS A 73 9.62 6.30 -10.74
CA LYS A 73 8.97 7.57 -11.12
C LYS A 73 7.98 8.09 -10.05
N PRO A 74 8.39 8.23 -8.78
CA PRO A 74 7.47 8.53 -7.68
C PRO A 74 6.72 9.86 -7.83
N SER A 75 7.27 10.84 -8.56
CA SER A 75 6.63 12.15 -8.75
C SER A 75 5.53 12.16 -9.84
N GLN A 76 5.22 11.04 -10.49
CA GLN A 76 4.22 10.99 -11.55
C GLN A 76 2.84 10.66 -11.01
N TYR A 77 1.82 11.42 -11.42
CA TYR A 77 0.42 11.18 -11.02
C TYR A 77 -0.04 9.75 -11.37
N ALA A 78 0.40 9.22 -12.52
CA ALA A 78 0.12 7.84 -12.90
C ALA A 78 0.69 6.81 -11.90
N CYS A 79 1.86 7.08 -11.31
CA CYS A 79 2.46 6.21 -10.28
C CYS A 79 1.68 6.30 -8.95
N TYR A 80 1.20 7.49 -8.57
CA TYR A 80 0.26 7.65 -7.46
C TYR A 80 -1.00 6.80 -7.66
N ARG A 81 -1.67 6.93 -8.81
CA ARG A 81 -2.87 6.12 -9.12
C ARG A 81 -2.57 4.62 -9.11
N GLN A 82 -1.39 4.22 -9.61
CA GLN A 82 -0.97 2.82 -9.61
C GLN A 82 -0.72 2.28 -8.20
N LEU A 83 -0.15 3.08 -7.30
CA LEU A 83 0.06 2.73 -5.91
C LEU A 83 -1.27 2.60 -5.14
N ASP A 84 -2.21 3.52 -5.38
CA ASP A 84 -3.57 3.45 -4.82
C ASP A 84 -4.28 2.15 -5.20
N GLU A 85 -4.22 1.76 -6.48
CA GLU A 85 -4.79 0.49 -6.91
C GLU A 85 -4.07 -0.72 -6.29
N LEU A 86 -2.75 -0.65 -6.06
CA LEU A 86 -2.03 -1.72 -5.34
C LEU A 86 -2.55 -1.86 -3.91
N PHE A 87 -2.70 -0.76 -3.16
CA PHE A 87 -3.26 -0.81 -1.80
C PHE A 87 -4.67 -1.44 -1.79
N LYS A 88 -5.55 -1.05 -2.73
CA LYS A 88 -6.91 -1.61 -2.82
C LYS A 88 -6.93 -3.11 -3.11
N GLU A 89 -6.12 -3.55 -4.07
CA GLU A 89 -6.01 -4.96 -4.44
C GLU A 89 -5.43 -5.80 -3.30
N THR A 90 -4.38 -5.29 -2.67
CA THR A 90 -3.72 -5.93 -1.54
C THR A 90 -4.64 -6.01 -0.33
N LYS A 91 -5.46 -4.98 -0.03
CA LYS A 91 -6.49 -5.03 1.02
C LYS A 91 -7.49 -6.15 0.79
N LYS A 92 -7.99 -6.28 -0.46
CA LYS A 92 -8.93 -7.33 -0.85
C LYS A 92 -8.30 -8.73 -0.71
N ARG A 93 -7.05 -8.89 -1.13
CA ARG A 93 -6.31 -10.17 -1.02
C ARG A 93 -6.04 -10.56 0.43
N ALA A 94 -5.56 -9.62 1.25
CA ALA A 94 -5.33 -9.85 2.68
C ALA A 94 -6.61 -10.29 3.40
N ALA A 95 -7.75 -9.62 3.12
CA ALA A 95 -9.04 -10.03 3.66
C ALA A 95 -9.44 -11.46 3.24
N ARG A 96 -9.21 -11.82 1.97
CA ARG A 96 -9.51 -13.16 1.44
C ARG A 96 -8.65 -14.24 2.12
N LEU A 97 -7.34 -14.02 2.27
CA LEU A 97 -6.42 -14.96 2.91
C LEU A 97 -6.77 -15.17 4.38
N ARG A 98 -7.12 -14.10 5.12
CA ARG A 98 -7.61 -14.20 6.51
C ARG A 98 -8.85 -15.10 6.63
N LEU A 99 -9.81 -14.95 5.72
CA LEU A 99 -11.03 -15.79 5.70
C LEU A 99 -10.73 -17.26 5.36
N GLN A 100 -9.68 -17.54 4.59
CA GLN A 100 -9.25 -18.91 4.29
C GLN A 100 -8.54 -19.55 5.49
N ALA A 101 -7.65 -18.80 6.15
CA ALA A 101 -6.96 -19.24 7.36
C ALA A 101 -7.96 -19.55 8.50
N ALA A 102 -8.99 -18.72 8.70
CA ALA A 102 -10.00 -18.94 9.74
C ALA A 102 -10.92 -20.16 9.49
N LYS A 103 -10.91 -20.74 8.28
CA LYS A 103 -11.70 -21.93 7.92
C LYS A 103 -10.89 -23.22 7.93
N SER A 104 -9.57 -23.11 8.10
CA SER A 104 -8.62 -24.23 8.10
C SER A 104 -8.42 -24.74 9.52
#